data_AF-A0A1L3EPH9-F1
#
_entry.id   AF-A0A1L3EPH9-F1
#
_cell.length_a   1.000
_cell.length_b   1.000
_cell.length_c   1.000
_cell.angle_alpha   90.00
_cell.angle_beta   90.00
_cell.angle_gamma   90.00
#
_symmetry.space_group_name_H-M   'P 1'
#
loop_
_entity.id
_entity.type
_entity.pdbx_description
1 polymer ?
#
loop_
_entity_poly.entity_id
_entity_poly.type
_entity_poly.pdbx_seq_one_letter_code
_entity_poly.pdbx_strand_id
1 'polypeptide(L)' 'MSVRVLCDTARVLAAARRIEPNRARRRAWYVEDPIAELGFRTAEDLVEAGETSRLIAMIEAIRTHERNR' A
#
# COMPACT_ATOMS: atom_id res chain seq x y z
N MET A 1 17.61 0.86 4.17
CA MET A 1 16.27 1.09 4.74
C MET A 1 16.35 1.13 6.25
N SER A 2 15.65 2.08 6.88
CA SER A 2 15.54 2.14 8.35
C SER A 2 14.57 1.08 8.87
N VAL A 3 14.65 0.77 10.18
CA VAL A 3 13.73 -0.15 10.84
C VAL A 3 12.28 0.31 10.67
N ARG A 4 12.02 1.63 10.74
CA ARG A 4 10.70 2.22 10.49
C ARG A 4 10.16 1.83 9.11
N VAL A 5 10.97 2.03 8.06
CA VAL A 5 10.57 1.71 6.67
C VAL A 5 10.26 0.22 6.51
N LEU A 6 11.02 -0.67 7.15
CA LEU A 6 10.74 -2.11 7.11
C LEU A 6 9.41 -2.47 7.80
N CYS A 7 9.16 -1.89 8.98
CA CYS A 7 7.89 -2.08 9.69
C CYS A 7 6.70 -1.54 8.89
N ASP A 8 6.84 -0.35 8.30
CA ASP A 8 5.80 0.30 7.51
C ASP A 8 5.52 -0.46 6.21
N THR A 9 6.56 -0.95 5.52
CA THR A 9 6.43 -1.85 4.36
C THR A 9 5.61 -3.08 4.71
N ALA A 10 5.93 -3.75 5.83
CA ALA A 10 5.21 -4.93 6.28
C ALA A 10 3.74 -4.63 6.59
N ARG A 11 3.45 -3.48 7.21
CA ARG A 11 2.07 -3.04 7.50
C ARG A 11 1.26 -2.81 6.22
N VAL A 12 1.83 -2.11 5.24
CA VAL A 12 1.16 -1.85 3.94
C VAL A 12 0.86 -3.16 3.21
N LEU A 13 1.86 -4.06 3.08
CA LEU A 13 1.67 -5.34 2.39
C LEU A 13 0.67 -6.25 3.11
N ALA A 14 0.59 -6.18 4.44
CA ALA A 14 -0.39 -6.91 5.23
C ALA A 14 -1.82 -6.36 5.03
N ALA A 15 -1.99 -5.03 4.94
CA ALA A 15 -3.26 -4.40 4.63
C ALA A 15 -3.73 -4.77 3.21
N ALA A 16 -2.85 -4.63 2.22
CA ALA A 16 -3.13 -4.94 0.82
C ALA A 16 -3.46 -6.43 0.57
N ARG A 17 -2.98 -7.35 1.43
CA ARG A 17 -3.26 -8.80 1.33
C ARG A 17 -4.75 -9.13 1.31
N ARG A 18 -5.59 -8.29 1.94
CA ARG A 18 -7.04 -8.51 1.99
C ARG A 18 -7.74 -8.18 0.67
N ILE A 19 -7.12 -7.36 -0.18
CA ILE A 19 -7.65 -6.96 -1.49
C ILE A 19 -7.09 -7.89 -2.56
N GLU A 20 -5.77 -8.03 -2.61
CA GLU A 20 -5.08 -8.91 -3.55
C GLU A 20 -4.34 -10.02 -2.78
N PRO A 21 -4.83 -11.27 -2.73
CA PRO A 21 -4.18 -12.36 -2.02
C PRO A 21 -2.87 -12.85 -2.68
N ASN A 22 -2.66 -12.61 -3.97
CA ASN A 22 -1.45 -13.02 -4.67
C ASN A 22 -0.23 -12.18 -4.23
N ARG A 23 0.76 -12.85 -3.63
CA ARG A 23 1.96 -12.18 -3.11
C ARG A 23 2.78 -11.48 -4.18
N ALA A 24 2.95 -12.08 -5.35
CA ALA A 24 3.74 -11.51 -6.44
C ALA A 24 3.07 -10.25 -6.98
N ARG A 25 1.76 -10.30 -7.23
CA ARG A 25 0.98 -9.13 -7.69
C ARG A 25 1.00 -7.98 -6.68
N ARG A 26 0.84 -8.26 -5.39
CA ARG A 26 0.99 -7.23 -4.34
C ARG A 26 2.38 -6.61 -4.30
N ARG A 27 3.42 -7.44 -4.47
CA ARG A 27 4.79 -6.93 -4.46
C ARG A 27 5.04 -6.04 -5.69
N ALA A 28 4.57 -6.46 -6.86
CA ALA A 28 4.66 -5.67 -8.09
C ALA A 28 3.91 -4.34 -7.91
N TRP A 29 2.66 -4.35 -7.46
CA TRP A 29 1.93 -3.12 -7.11
C TRP A 29 2.71 -2.21 -6.16
N TYR A 30 3.34 -2.78 -5.13
CA TYR A 30 4.05 -1.99 -4.13
C TYR A 30 5.26 -1.22 -4.72
N VAL A 31 5.97 -1.80 -5.68
CA VAL A 31 7.22 -1.25 -6.23
C VAL A 31 7.08 -0.61 -7.61
N GLU A 32 6.08 -1.00 -8.40
CA GLU A 32 6.03 -0.69 -9.84
C GLU A 32 4.79 0.12 -10.24
N ASP A 33 3.72 0.12 -9.43
CA ASP A 33 2.43 0.72 -9.81
C ASP A 33 2.24 2.11 -9.17
N PRO A 34 2.29 3.20 -9.97
CA PRO A 34 2.09 4.55 -9.46
C PRO A 34 0.63 4.79 -9.07
N ILE A 35 0.41 5.29 -7.86
CA ILE A 35 -0.93 5.59 -7.35
C ILE A 35 -1.30 7.02 -7.72
N ALA A 36 -2.22 7.19 -8.67
CA ALA A 36 -2.64 8.49 -9.19
C ALA A 36 -3.16 9.44 -8.10
N GLU A 37 -3.99 8.93 -7.19
CA GLU A 37 -4.61 9.67 -6.09
C GLU A 37 -3.60 10.15 -5.03
N LEU A 38 -2.38 9.60 -5.05
CA LEU A 38 -1.29 9.93 -4.14
C LEU A 38 -0.11 10.62 -4.85
N GLY A 39 -0.39 11.19 -6.03
CA GLY A 39 0.55 12.01 -6.79
C GLY A 39 1.48 11.21 -7.70
N PHE A 40 0.99 10.09 -8.26
CA PHE A 40 1.76 9.21 -9.16
C PHE A 40 3.04 8.65 -8.54
N ARG A 41 2.96 8.33 -7.24
CA ARG A 41 4.05 7.68 -6.49
C ARG A 41 3.70 6.24 -6.21
N THR A 42 4.71 5.38 -6.16
CA THR A 42 4.52 3.98 -5.78
C THR A 42 4.22 3.86 -4.28
N ALA A 43 3.74 2.71 -3.83
CA ALA A 43 3.57 2.46 -2.40
C ALA A 43 4.91 2.52 -1.65
N GLU A 44 6.00 2.08 -2.28
CA GLU A 44 7.36 2.17 -1.74
C GLU A 44 7.76 3.63 -1.49
N ASP A 45 7.62 4.50 -2.49
CA ASP A 45 7.94 5.93 -2.38
C ASP A 45 7.17 6.60 -1.22
N LEU A 46 5.90 6.24 -1.05
CA LEU A 46 5.06 6.78 0.01
C LEU A 46 5.51 6.31 1.40
N VAL A 47 5.95 5.06 1.53
CA VAL A 47 6.50 4.54 2.79
C VAL A 47 7.83 5.21 3.13
N GLU A 48 8.71 5.38 2.13
CA GLU A 48 9.97 6.08 2.30
C GLU A 48 9.77 7.54 2.72
N ALA A 49 8.80 8.23 2.11
CA ALA A 49 8.38 9.58 2.46
C ALA A 49 7.68 9.69 3.84
N GLY A 50 7.37 8.57 4.51
CA GLY A 50 6.67 8.57 5.80
C GLY A 50 5.16 8.80 5.70
N GLU A 51 4.58 8.70 4.50
CA GLU A 51 3.13 8.84 4.24
C GLU A 51 2.34 7.54 4.42
N THR A 52 2.90 6.57 5.17
CA THR A 52 2.31 5.24 5.38
C THR A 52 0.87 5.29 5.90
N SER A 53 0.56 6.19 6.84
CA SER A 53 -0.79 6.33 7.39
C SER A 53 -1.82 6.71 6.33
N ARG A 54 -1.46 7.61 5.41
CA ARG A 54 -2.33 8.04 4.30
C ARG A 54 -2.57 6.89 3.33
N LEU A 55 -1.52 6.14 3.00
CA LEU A 55 -1.63 4.97 2.13
C LEU A 55 -2.51 3.88 2.75
N ILE A 56 -2.36 3.58 4.04
CA ILE A 56 -3.21 2.60 4.74
C ILE A 56 -4.68 3.03 4.72
N ALA A 57 -4.98 4.30 4.99
CA ALA A 57 -6.34 4.81 4.95
C ALA A 57 -7.00 4.62 3.56
N MET A 58 -6.24 4.84 2.49
CA MET A 58 -6.70 4.60 1.12
C MET A 58 -7.02 3.12 0.87
N ILE A 59 -6.13 2.21 1.28
CA ILE A 59 -6.34 0.75 1.17
C ILE A 59 -7.60 0.33 1.93
N GLU A 60 -7.83 0.87 3.12
CA GLU A 60 -9.02 0.56 3.92
C GLU A 60 -10.31 1.10 3.29
N ALA A 61 -10.27 2.27 2.66
CA ALA A 61 -11.39 2.81 1.90
C ALA A 61 -11.75 1.90 0.72
N ILE A 62 -10.77 1.49 -0.09
CA ILE A 62 -10.97 0.56 -1.23
C ILE A 62 -11.65 -0.73 -0.75
N ARG A 63 -11.11 -1.36 0.30
CA ARG A 63 -11.68 -2.58 0.88
C ARG A 63 -13.13 -2.40 1.33
N THR A 64 -13.46 -1.26 1.92
CA THR A 64 -14.82 -0.97 2.40
C THR A 64 -15.78 -0.80 1.22
N HIS A 65 -15.34 -0.16 0.14
CA HIS A 65 -16.11 -0.05 -1.10
C HIS A 65 -16.34 -1.40 -1.78
N GLU A 66 -15.32 -2.28 -1.83
CA GLU A 66 -15.46 -3.64 -2.40
C GLU A 66 -16.45 -4.50 -1.61
N ARG A 67 -16.47 -4.39 -0.27
CA ARG A 67 -17.37 -5.19 0.58
C ARG A 67 -18.85 -4.80 0.44
N ASN A 68 -19.13 -3.55 0.09
CA ASN A 68 -20.49 -3.02 0.00
C ASN A 68 -21.11 -3.21 -1.40
N ARG A 69 -20.43 -3.93 -2.30
CA ARG A 69 -20.86 -4.20 -3.67
C ARG A 69 -21.26 -5.67 -3.82
#